data_AF-A0A3G9GF49-F1
#
_entry.id   AF-A0A3G9GF49-F1
#
_cell.length_a   1.000
_cell.length_b   1.000
_cell.length_c   1.000
_cell.angle_alpha   90.00
_cell.angle_beta   90.00
_cell.angle_gamma   90.00
#
_symmetry.space_group_name_H-M   'P 1'
#
loop_
_entity.id
_entity.type
_entity.pdbx_description
1 polymer ?
#
loop_
_entity_poly.entity_id
_entity_poly.type
_entity_poly.pdbx_seq_one_letter_code
_entity_poly.pdbx_strand_id
1 'polypeptide(L)'
;MGLALKGLLGELESCRSKGVPTDAVTRVEVVRTLEIPLDLHACRELRVLAHVFSGDQAELAAVVLRAALMDMQEHLDDDLDSLATTARQLMNDPCQQASEII
;
A
#
# COMPACT_ATOMS: atom_id res chain seq x y z
N MET A 1 -5.17 6.64 -6.33
CA MET A 1 -5.35 6.15 -4.94
C MET A 1 -5.91 4.75 -5.04
N GLY A 2 -5.17 3.77 -4.52
CA GLY A 2 -5.57 2.37 -4.56
C GLY A 2 -6.79 2.08 -3.70
N LEU A 3 -7.36 0.90 -3.90
CA LEU A 3 -8.65 0.51 -3.35
C LEU A 3 -8.59 0.31 -1.83
N ALA A 4 -7.47 -0.19 -1.31
CA ALA A 4 -7.29 -0.43 0.12
C ALA A 4 -7.23 0.87 0.91
N LEU A 5 -6.52 1.88 0.40
CA LEU A 5 -6.39 3.17 1.08
C LEU A 5 -7.71 3.97 1.07
N LYS A 6 -8.48 3.86 -0.02
CA LYS A 6 -9.85 4.40 -0.08
C LYS A 6 -10.80 3.69 0.89
N GLY A 7 -10.73 2.37 0.97
CA GLY A 7 -11.51 1.57 1.90
C GLY A 7 -11.25 1.98 3.36
N LEU A 8 -9.97 2.10 3.73
CA LEU A 8 -9.54 2.55 5.05
C LEU A 8 -10.12 3.93 5.41
N LEU A 9 -10.04 4.89 4.51
CA LEU A 9 -10.62 6.22 4.74
C LEU A 9 -12.14 6.15 4.94
N GLY A 10 -12.85 5.35 4.14
CA GLY A 10 -14.28 5.14 4.29
C GLY A 10 -14.67 4.54 5.64
N GLU A 11 -13.89 3.59 6.16
CA GLU A 11 -14.10 3.01 7.48
C GLU A 11 -13.87 4.01 8.61
N LEU A 12 -12.78 4.79 8.53
CA LEU A 12 -12.47 5.84 9.51
C LEU A 12 -13.54 6.94 9.51
N GLU A 13 -14.06 7.33 8.35
CA GLU A 13 -15.17 8.27 8.25
C GLU A 13 -16.49 7.68 8.77
N SER A 14 -16.72 6.38 8.59
CA SER A 14 -17.85 5.67 9.18
C SER A 14 -17.77 5.69 10.72
N CYS A 15 -16.61 5.42 11.30
CA CYS A 15 -16.39 5.51 12.75
C CYS A 15 -16.64 6.93 13.25
N ARG A 16 -16.08 7.95 12.58
CA ARG A 16 -16.27 9.36 12.92
C ARG A 16 -17.75 9.76 12.88
N SER A 17 -18.47 9.40 11.82
CA SER A 17 -19.90 9.74 11.67
C SER A 17 -20.80 9.06 12.70
N LYS A 18 -20.41 7.89 13.20
CA LYS A 18 -21.13 7.14 14.23
C LYS A 18 -20.69 7.47 15.67
N GLY A 19 -19.65 8.31 15.83
CA GLY A 19 -19.07 8.63 17.13
C GLY A 19 -18.41 7.43 17.82
N VAL A 20 -17.99 6.43 17.05
CA VAL A 20 -17.35 5.20 17.55
C VAL A 20 -15.83 5.39 17.54
N PRO A 21 -15.10 4.88 18.55
CA PRO A 21 -13.64 4.92 18.55
C PRO A 21 -13.04 4.23 17.32
N THR A 22 -11.93 4.76 16.82
CA THR A 22 -11.24 4.27 15.64
C THR A 22 -10.39 3.03 15.90
N ASP A 23 -10.17 2.66 17.17
CA ASP A 23 -9.42 1.47 17.60
C ASP A 23 -9.85 0.18 16.89
N ALA A 24 -11.13 0.02 16.57
CA ALA A 24 -11.61 -1.17 15.85
C ALA A 24 -11.03 -1.30 14.43
N VAL A 25 -10.63 -0.18 13.83
CA VAL A 25 -10.07 -0.07 12.48
C VAL A 25 -8.55 0.11 12.53
N THR A 26 -8.03 0.82 13.53
CA THR A 26 -6.60 1.16 13.63
C THR A 26 -5.76 0.16 14.39
N ARG A 27 -6.37 -0.73 15.19
CA ARG A 27 -5.62 -1.69 15.99
C ARG A 27 -4.98 -2.75 15.10
N VAL A 28 -3.66 -2.67 15.00
CA VAL A 28 -2.83 -3.64 14.29
C VAL A 28 -2.08 -4.48 15.31
N GLU A 29 -2.09 -5.80 15.13
CA GLU A 29 -1.25 -6.69 15.94
C GLU A 29 0.22 -6.43 15.62
N VAL A 30 0.97 -5.96 16.62
CA VAL A 30 2.38 -5.61 16.45
C VAL A 30 3.21 -6.88 16.49
N VAL A 31 3.58 -7.37 15.30
CA VAL A 31 4.46 -8.55 15.17
C VAL A 31 5.94 -8.13 15.20
N ARG A 32 6.26 -6.94 14.68
CA ARG A 32 7.62 -6.35 14.62
C ARG A 32 7.55 -4.83 14.62
N THR A 33 8.55 -4.19 15.23
CA THR A 33 8.71 -2.72 15.22
C THR A 33 9.64 -2.32 14.08
N LEU A 34 9.20 -1.37 13.25
CA LEU A 34 9.98 -0.79 12.15
C LEU A 34 10.21 0.69 12.45
N GLU A 35 11.47 1.09 12.51
CA GLU A 35 11.86 2.50 12.55
C GLU A 35 12.13 2.97 11.13
N ILE A 36 11.19 3.75 10.58
CA ILE A 36 11.28 4.26 9.21
C ILE A 36 11.42 5.78 9.27
N PRO A 37 12.47 6.37 8.68
CA PRO A 37 12.56 7.81 8.57
C PRO A 37 11.45 8.32 7.66
N LEU A 38 10.53 9.11 8.24
CA LEU A 38 9.50 9.82 7.51
C LEU A 38 9.93 11.26 7.28
N ASP A 39 9.60 11.81 6.12
CA ASP A 39 9.81 13.23 5.88
C ASP A 39 8.86 14.10 6.74
N LEU A 40 9.22 15.38 6.86
CA LEU A 40 8.48 16.36 7.65
C LEU A 40 7.04 16.58 7.14
N HIS A 41 6.80 16.41 5.84
CA HIS A 41 5.48 16.60 5.23
C HIS A 41 4.55 15.45 5.60
N ALA A 42 5.00 14.21 5.41
CA ALA A 42 4.29 12.99 5.78
C ALA A 42 3.96 12.96 7.28
N CYS A 43 4.91 13.38 8.14
CA CYS A 43 4.67 13.49 9.58
C CYS A 43 3.56 14.49 9.90
N ARG A 44 3.48 15.60 9.17
CA ARG A 44 2.44 16.62 9.35
C ARG A 44 1.08 16.10 8.91
N GLU A 45 0.99 15.43 7.77
CA GLU A 45 -0.25 14.85 7.27
C GLU A 45 -0.80 13.78 8.22
N LEU A 46 0.06 12.87 8.69
CA LEU A 46 -0.32 11.85 9.67
C LEU A 46 -0.87 12.47 10.96
N ARG A 47 -0.24 13.56 11.44
CA ARG A 47 -0.72 14.28 12.62
C ARG A 47 -2.09 14.92 12.40
N VAL A 48 -2.32 15.50 11.22
CA VAL A 48 -3.63 16.05 10.84
C VAL A 48 -4.67 14.95 10.80
N LEU A 49 -4.38 13.81 10.17
CA LEU A 49 -5.31 12.69 10.09
C LEU A 49 -5.61 12.11 11.48
N ALA A 50 -4.60 11.94 12.33
CA ALA A 50 -4.77 11.48 13.72
C ALA A 50 -5.69 12.43 14.50
N HIS A 51 -5.54 13.74 14.30
CA HIS A 51 -6.43 14.73 14.90
C HIS A 51 -7.87 14.64 14.38
N VAL A 52 -8.05 14.50 13.06
CA VAL A 52 -9.38 14.38 12.41
C VAL A 52 -10.14 13.13 12.88
N PHE A 53 -9.42 12.04 13.13
CA PHE A 53 -10.01 10.75 13.49
C PHE A 53 -9.90 10.41 14.99
N SER A 54 -9.41 11.36 15.81
CA SER A 54 -9.21 11.19 17.26
C SER A 54 -8.47 9.90 17.63
N GLY A 55 -7.48 9.51 16.82
CA GLY A 55 -6.74 8.25 16.97
C GLY A 55 -5.26 8.47 17.28
N ASP A 56 -4.56 7.39 17.64
CA ASP A 56 -3.12 7.41 17.83
C ASP A 56 -2.38 7.57 16.50
N GLN A 57 -1.38 8.45 16.47
CA GLN A 57 -0.64 8.75 15.25
C GLN A 57 0.16 7.55 14.72
N ALA A 58 0.75 6.73 15.61
CA ALA A 58 1.55 5.57 15.24
C ALA A 58 0.67 4.44 14.71
N GLU A 59 -0.47 4.18 15.35
CA GLU A 59 -1.44 3.19 14.85
C GLU A 59 -1.97 3.57 13.47
N LEU A 60 -2.35 4.83 13.30
CA LEU A 60 -2.83 5.33 12.02
C LEU A 60 -1.75 5.23 10.93
N ALA A 61 -0.50 5.57 11.26
CA ALA A 61 0.62 5.42 10.34
C ALA A 61 0.83 3.95 9.93
N ALA A 62 0.72 3.02 10.88
CA ALA A 62 0.85 1.58 10.59
C ALA A 62 -0.25 1.09 9.64
N VAL A 63 -1.49 1.52 9.85
CA VAL A 63 -2.63 1.07 9.03
C VAL A 63 -2.58 1.70 7.63
N VAL A 64 -2.20 2.98 7.54
CA VAL A 64 -1.98 3.66 6.26
C VAL A 64 -0.84 3.00 5.49
N LEU A 65 0.28 2.67 6.15
CA LEU A 65 1.39 1.95 5.52
C LEU A 65 0.95 0.56 5.05
N ARG A 66 0.18 -0.18 5.86
CA ARG A 66 -0.39 -1.47 5.47
C ARG A 66 -1.28 -1.35 4.24
N ALA A 67 -2.20 -0.38 4.21
CA ALA A 67 -3.07 -0.16 3.06
C ALA A 67 -2.28 0.21 1.80
N ALA A 68 -1.26 1.07 1.93
CA ALA A 68 -0.38 1.42 0.81
C ALA A 68 0.42 0.20 0.31
N LEU A 69 0.90 -0.66 1.20
CA LEU A 69 1.59 -1.91 0.84
C LEU A 69 0.65 -2.90 0.15
N MET A 70 -0.61 -3.01 0.58
CA MET A 70 -1.61 -3.85 -0.09
C MET A 70 -1.91 -3.33 -1.50
N ASP A 71 -2.09 -2.02 -1.66
CA ASP A 71 -2.27 -1.40 -2.98
C ASP A 71 -1.05 -1.64 -3.89
N MET A 72 0.17 -1.57 -3.36
CA MET A 72 1.39 -1.88 -4.12
C MET A 72 1.51 -3.36 -4.49
N GLN A 73 1.09 -4.27 -3.60
CA GLN A 73 1.09 -5.71 -3.86
C GLN A 73 0.07 -6.10 -4.94
N GLU A 74 -1.12 -5.49 -4.92
CA GLU A 74 -2.19 -5.79 -5.89
C GLU A 74 -1.73 -5.58 -7.35
N HIS A 75 -0.90 -4.58 -7.59
CA HIS A 75 -0.37 -4.31 -8.94
C HIS A 75 0.89 -5.12 -9.27
N LEU A 76 1.53 -5.71 -8.25
CA LEU A 76 2.81 -6.41 -8.42
C LEU A 76 2.61 -7.73 -9.18
N ASP A 77 1.50 -8.44 -8.94
CA ASP A 77 1.21 -9.71 -9.61
C ASP A 77 0.94 -9.49 -11.11
N ASP A 78 0.17 -8.46 -11.47
CA ASP A 78 -0.10 -8.07 -12.85
C ASP A 78 1.19 -7.64 -13.58
N ASP A 79 2.06 -6.89 -12.92
CA ASP A 79 3.36 -6.47 -13.46
C ASP A 79 4.30 -7.67 -13.68
N LEU A 80 4.29 -8.66 -12.78
CA LEU A 80 5.08 -9.89 -12.90
C LEU A 80 4.57 -10.78 -14.05
N ASP A 81 3.25 -10.89 -14.23
CA ASP A 81 2.65 -11.61 -15.35
C ASP A 81 2.94 -10.93 -16.70
N SER A 82 2.87 -9.60 -16.73
CA SER A 82 3.26 -8.80 -17.90
C SER A 82 4.74 -8.98 -18.25
N LEU A 83 5.62 -8.98 -17.24
CA LEU A 83 7.05 -9.24 -17.42
C LEU A 83 7.31 -10.66 -17.92
N ALA A 84 6.64 -11.68 -17.36
CA ALA A 84 6.77 -13.06 -17.80
C ALA A 84 6.29 -13.24 -19.26
N THR A 85 5.21 -12.56 -19.63
CA THR A 85 4.67 -12.58 -21.00
C THR A 85 5.64 -11.92 -21.98
N THR A 86 6.20 -10.75 -21.61
CA THR A 86 7.19 -10.03 -22.40
C THR A 86 8.47 -10.85 -22.58
N ALA A 87 8.95 -11.50 -21.51
CA ALA A 87 10.11 -12.38 -21.57
C ALA A 87 9.88 -13.57 -22.52
N ARG A 88 8.70 -14.19 -22.47
CA ARG A 88 8.34 -15.27 -23.41
C ARG A 88 8.24 -14.79 -24.85
N GLN A 89 7.74 -13.58 -25.09
CA GLN A 89 7.68 -13.01 -26.43
C GLN A 89 9.07 -12.72 -26.99
N LEU A 90 9.98 -12.18 -26.17
CA LEU A 90 11.37 -11.95 -26.54
C LEU A 90 12.12 -13.26 -26.82
N MET A 91 11.93 -14.29 -25.98
CA MET A 91 12.54 -15.61 -26.21
C MET A 91 12.01 -16.33 -27.46
N ASN A 92 10.77 -16.03 -27.87
CA ASN A 92 10.16 -16.56 -29.08
C ASN A 92 10.34 -15.62 -30.28
N ASP A 93 11.10 -14.53 -30.15
CA ASP A 93 11.33 -13.59 -31.23
C ASP A 93 12.29 -14.23 -32.25
N PRO A 94 11.85 -14.47 -33.51
CA PRO A 94 12.67 -15.13 -34.53
C PRO A 94 13.97 -14.39 -34.86
N CYS A 95 14.07 -13.10 -34.53
CA CYS A 95 15.30 -12.33 -34.66
C CYS A 95 16.39 -12.71 -33.63
N GLN A 96 16.03 -13.18 -32.42
CA GLN A 96 17.02 -13.69 -31.46
C GLN A 96 17.50 -15.10 -31.81
N GLN A 97 16.59 -15.98 -32.26
CA GLN A 97 16.96 -17.32 -32.74
C GLN A 97 17.88 -17.28 -33.97
N ALA A 98 17.74 -16.27 -34.84
CA ALA A 98 18.64 -16.08 -35.97
C ALA A 98 20.05 -15.59 -35.57
N SER A 99 20.18 -14.93 -34.42
CA SER A 99 21.46 -14.40 -33.92
C SER A 99 22.27 -15.43 -33.12
N GLU A 100 21.66 -16.48 -32.59
CA GLU A 100 22.36 -17.58 -31.90
C GLU A 100 22.90 -18.67 -32.86
N ILE A 101 22.54 -18.61 -34.15
CA ILE A 101 22.96 -19.57 -35.19
C ILE A 101 24.20 -19.08 -35.99
N ILE A 102 24.69 -17.86 -35.73
CA ILE A 102 25.89 -17.26 -36.36
C ILE A 102 27.04 -17.23 -35.36
#